data_AF-A0AAP7IBX6-F1
#
_entry.id   AF-A0AAP7IBX6-F1
#
_cell.length_a   1.000
_cell.length_b   1.000
_cell.length_c   1.000
_cell.angle_alpha   90.00
_cell.angle_beta   90.00
_cell.angle_gamma   90.00
#
_symmetry.space_group_name_H-M   'P 1'
#
loop_
_entity.id
_entity.type
_entity.pdbx_description
1 polymer ?
#
loop_
_entity_poly.entity_id
_entity_poly.type
_entity_poly.pdbx_seq_one_letter_code
_entity_poly.pdbx_strand_id
1 'polypeptide(L)'
;MQQNHANDPYIELKQDVSVFNSVIFNENNKHPKQLKKFSTYKIEDIEWLDNGVPRLKIKHGYISANRKFIFSKNKPQKCKCLAKKLLNKFKIKYY
;
A
#
# COMPACT_ATOMS: atom_id res chain seq x y z
N MET A 1 9.68 18.25 -22.60
CA MET A 1 9.65 16.78 -22.43
C MET A 1 9.19 16.50 -21.01
N GLN A 2 7.93 16.08 -20.84
CA GLN A 2 7.38 15.78 -19.51
C GLN A 2 8.12 14.58 -18.93
N GLN A 3 8.77 14.78 -17.79
CA GLN A 3 9.46 13.69 -17.11
C GLN A 3 8.38 12.71 -16.63
N ASN A 4 8.37 11.52 -17.23
CA ASN A 4 7.59 10.38 -16.76
C ASN A 4 8.14 10.01 -15.37
N HIS A 5 7.56 10.59 -14.32
CA HIS A 5 7.76 10.10 -12.97
C HIS A 5 7.33 8.63 -12.99
N ALA A 6 8.28 7.71 -12.82
CA ALA A 6 7.97 6.32 -12.54
C ALA A 6 7.12 6.32 -11.26
N ASN A 7 5.81 6.17 -11.43
CA ASN A 7 4.85 6.16 -10.35
C ASN A 7 5.15 4.89 -9.55
N ASP A 8 5.98 4.99 -8.51
CA ASP A 8 6.04 3.97 -7.47
C ASP A 8 4.59 3.78 -6.98
N PRO A 9 3.93 2.64 -7.26
CA PRO A 9 2.47 2.57 -7.20
C PRO A 9 2.07 2.32 -5.75
N TYR A 10 1.93 3.39 -4.98
CA TYR A 10 1.31 3.33 -3.67
C TYR A 10 -0.19 3.54 -3.80
N ILE A 11 -0.93 2.89 -2.93
CA ILE A 11 -2.37 3.11 -2.80
C ILE A 11 -2.75 3.29 -1.36
N GLU A 12 -3.83 4.04 -1.13
CA GLU A 12 -4.49 4.15 0.16
C GLU A 12 -5.90 3.57 0.06
N LEU A 13 -6.35 2.84 1.07
CA LEU A 13 -7.67 2.21 1.07
C LEU A 13 -8.78 3.17 1.51
N LYS A 14 -9.89 3.18 0.78
CA LYS A 14 -11.11 3.95 1.10
C LYS A 14 -12.01 3.27 2.13
N GLN A 15 -11.83 1.97 2.31
CA GLN A 15 -12.61 1.14 3.21
C GLN A 15 -11.79 -0.09 3.62
N ASP A 16 -12.38 -0.92 4.47
CA ASP A 16 -11.78 -2.20 4.81
C ASP A 16 -11.87 -3.14 3.59
N VAL A 17 -10.76 -3.81 3.27
CA VAL A 17 -10.63 -4.66 2.09
C VAL A 17 -10.06 -6.01 2.51
N SER A 18 -10.68 -7.10 2.01
CA SER A 18 -10.15 -8.46 2.19
C SER A 18 -8.97 -8.71 1.28
N VAL A 19 -7.97 -9.43 1.79
CA VAL A 19 -6.82 -9.91 1.01
C VAL A 19 -7.09 -11.32 0.52
N PHE A 20 -6.55 -11.68 -0.63
CA PHE A 20 -6.65 -13.01 -1.20
C PHE A 20 -5.27 -13.59 -1.48
N ASN A 21 -5.13 -14.91 -1.37
CA ASN A 21 -3.89 -15.61 -1.66
C ASN A 21 -3.66 -15.83 -3.16
N SER A 22 -4.69 -15.57 -3.97
CA SER A 22 -4.67 -15.74 -5.42
C SER A 22 -5.40 -14.60 -6.11
N VAL A 23 -5.16 -14.49 -7.42
CA VAL A 23 -5.83 -13.58 -8.36
C VAL A 23 -7.34 -13.83 -8.40
N ILE A 24 -7.74 -15.09 -8.24
CA ILE A 24 -9.15 -15.51 -8.25
C ILE A 24 -9.74 -15.32 -6.85
N PHE A 25 -10.71 -14.43 -6.74
CA PHE A 25 -11.39 -14.10 -5.47
C PHE A 25 -12.51 -15.09 -5.21
N ASN A 26 -12.26 -16.03 -4.32
CA ASN A 26 -13.24 -16.96 -3.78
C ASN A 26 -13.04 -17.08 -2.26
N GLU A 27 -13.94 -17.77 -1.58
CA GLU A 27 -13.87 -17.92 -0.12
C GLU A 27 -12.64 -18.72 0.33
N ASN A 28 -12.25 -19.74 -0.43
CA ASN A 28 -11.09 -20.60 -0.16
C ASN A 28 -9.75 -19.84 -0.25
N ASN A 29 -9.66 -18.86 -1.14
CA ASN A 29 -8.48 -18.03 -1.34
C ASN A 29 -8.52 -16.78 -0.46
N LYS A 30 -9.59 -16.56 0.31
CA LYS A 30 -9.70 -15.39 1.18
C LYS A 30 -8.75 -15.54 2.35
N HIS A 31 -7.80 -14.62 2.45
CA HIS A 31 -6.87 -14.59 3.55
C HIS A 31 -7.60 -14.11 4.83
N PRO A 32 -7.30 -14.66 6.02
CA PRO A 32 -7.97 -14.27 7.26
C PRO A 32 -7.70 -12.81 7.64
N LYS A 33 -6.56 -12.26 7.20
CA LYS A 33 -6.20 -10.85 7.40
C LYS A 33 -7.01 -9.94 6.50
N GLN A 34 -7.55 -8.89 7.10
CA GLN A 34 -8.16 -7.76 6.40
C GLN A 34 -7.28 -6.52 6.51
N LEU A 35 -7.29 -5.69 5.47
CA LEU A 35 -6.63 -4.40 5.46
C LEU A 35 -7.62 -3.33 5.90
N LYS A 36 -7.19 -2.45 6.80
CA LYS A 36 -8.03 -1.38 7.32
C LYS A 36 -8.09 -0.19 6.38
N LYS A 37 -9.22 0.53 6.40
CA LYS A 37 -9.38 1.84 5.77
C LYS A 37 -8.24 2.81 6.13
N PHE A 38 -7.91 3.70 5.20
CA PHE A 38 -6.86 4.74 5.29
C PHE A 38 -5.43 4.24 5.48
N SER A 39 -5.19 2.92 5.38
CA SER A 39 -3.84 2.40 5.36
C SER A 39 -3.26 2.45 3.95
N THR A 40 -1.97 2.77 3.86
CA THR A 40 -1.22 2.89 2.60
C THR A 40 -0.41 1.62 2.35
N TYR A 41 -0.52 1.07 1.13
CA TYR A 41 0.22 -0.11 0.70
C TYR A 41 1.02 0.17 -0.56
N LYS A 42 2.15 -0.51 -0.70
CA LYS A 42 2.92 -0.56 -1.92
C LYS A 42 2.37 -1.68 -2.81
N ILE A 43 2.10 -1.37 -4.07
CA ILE A 43 1.78 -2.36 -5.09
C ILE A 43 3.09 -2.91 -5.65
N GLU A 44 3.18 -4.22 -5.75
CA GLU A 44 4.31 -4.92 -6.36
C GLU A 44 4.06 -5.18 -7.84
N ASP A 45 2.83 -5.54 -8.20
CA ASP A 45 2.44 -5.83 -9.58
C ASP A 45 0.92 -5.68 -9.81
N ILE A 46 0.50 -5.69 -11.07
CA ILE A 46 -0.90 -5.68 -11.49
C ILE A 46 -1.15 -6.92 -12.36
N GLU A 47 -1.93 -7.86 -11.82
CA GLU A 47 -2.29 -9.09 -12.52
C GLU A 47 -3.70 -8.97 -13.09
N TRP A 48 -3.85 -9.27 -14.38
CA TRP A 48 -5.12 -9.19 -15.09
C TRP A 48 -5.73 -10.58 -15.21
N LEU A 49 -7.01 -10.72 -14.86
CA LEU A 49 -7.78 -11.91 -15.24
C LEU A 49 -8.16 -11.82 -16.72
N ASP A 50 -8.43 -12.98 -17.33
CA ASP A 50 -8.90 -13.10 -18.72
C ASP A 50 -10.20 -12.32 -18.98
N ASN A 51 -11.01 -12.12 -17.95
CA ASN A 51 -12.23 -11.30 -18.01
C ASN A 51 -11.96 -9.77 -17.96
N GLY A 52 -10.70 -9.35 -18.00
CA GLY A 52 -10.29 -7.94 -18.00
C GLY A 52 -10.40 -7.27 -16.64
N VAL A 53 -10.50 -8.02 -15.54
CA VAL A 53 -10.57 -7.45 -14.19
C VAL A 53 -9.16 -7.41 -13.58
N PRO A 54 -8.61 -6.22 -13.29
CA PRO A 54 -7.29 -6.10 -12.68
C PRO A 54 -7.31 -6.39 -11.17
N ARG A 55 -6.23 -7.00 -10.70
CA ARG A 55 -5.91 -7.26 -9.29
C ARG A 55 -4.56 -6.64 -8.95
N LEU A 56 -4.50 -6.02 -7.78
CA LEU A 56 -3.24 -5.44 -7.29
C LEU A 56 -2.57 -6.46 -6.39
N LYS A 57 -1.30 -6.75 -6.69
CA LYS A 57 -0.44 -7.57 -5.86
C LYS A 57 0.23 -6.69 -4.81
N ILE A 58 0.12 -7.11 -3.56
CA ILE A 58 0.80 -6.53 -2.41
C ILE A 58 1.65 -7.62 -1.76
N LYS A 59 2.60 -7.23 -0.91
CA LYS A 59 3.50 -8.17 -0.19
C LYS A 59 2.80 -9.37 0.46
N HIS A 60 1.54 -9.20 0.86
CA HIS A 60 0.77 -10.20 1.60
C HIS A 60 -0.38 -10.83 0.80
N GLY A 61 -0.45 -10.64 -0.52
CA GLY A 61 -1.46 -11.25 -1.38
C GLY A 61 -2.04 -10.29 -2.42
N TYR A 62 -3.31 -10.49 -2.76
CA TYR A 62 -4.02 -9.77 -3.82
C TYR A 62 -5.21 -9.00 -3.27
N ILE A 63 -5.44 -7.82 -3.82
CA ILE A 63 -6.57 -6.96 -3.50
C ILE A 63 -7.23 -6.43 -4.78
N SER A 64 -8.46 -5.93 -4.65
CA SER A 64 -9.20 -5.37 -5.77
C SER A 64 -8.57 -4.07 -6.25
N ALA A 65 -8.37 -3.92 -7.57
CA ALA A 65 -7.94 -2.68 -8.20
C ALA A 65 -9.09 -1.66 -8.41
N ASN A 66 -10.29 -1.93 -7.88
CA ASN A 66 -11.45 -1.06 -8.11
C ASN A 66 -11.24 0.31 -7.45
N ARG A 67 -11.31 1.38 -8.25
CA ARG A 67 -11.13 2.78 -7.83
C ARG A 67 -12.13 3.24 -6.75
N LYS A 68 -13.25 2.55 -6.57
CA LYS A 68 -14.17 2.80 -5.45
C LYS A 68 -13.55 2.46 -4.09
N PHE A 69 -12.59 1.54 -4.05
CA PHE A 69 -11.97 1.06 -2.81
C PHE A 69 -10.57 1.62 -2.56
N ILE A 70 -9.96 2.28 -3.55
CA ILE A 70 -8.57 2.76 -3.47
C ILE A 70 -8.43 4.22 -3.89
N PHE A 71 -7.42 4.89 -3.34
CA PHE A 71 -6.83 6.13 -3.84
C PHE A 71 -5.46 5.82 -4.43
N SER A 72 -5.19 6.31 -5.64
CA SER A 72 -3.84 6.30 -6.20
C SER A 72 -2.98 7.31 -5.45
N LYS A 73 -1.84 6.88 -4.93
CA LYS A 73 -0.91 7.73 -4.19
C LYS A 73 0.47 7.66 -4.82
N ASN A 74 1.13 8.80 -4.84
CA ASN A 74 2.56 8.84 -5.11
C ASN A 74 3.30 8.35 -3.85
N LYS A 75 4.53 7.90 -4.02
CA LYS A 75 5.36 7.45 -2.91
C LYS A 75 5.29 8.39 -1.71
N PRO A 76 4.96 7.87 -0.50
CA PRO A 76 5.01 8.69 0.69
C PRO A 76 6.43 9.24 0.81
N GLN A 77 6.57 10.54 0.68
CA GLN A 77 7.87 11.20 0.75
C GLN A 77 8.42 10.95 2.15
N LYS A 78 9.56 10.25 2.24
CA LYS A 78 10.26 10.03 3.51
C LYS A 78 10.69 11.39 4.03
N CYS A 79 10.05 11.90 5.09
CA CYS A 79 10.50 13.12 5.76
C CYS A 79 11.92 12.89 6.30
N LYS A 80 12.95 13.34 5.58
CA LYS A 80 14.35 13.06 5.89
C LYS A 80 14.90 13.88 7.08
N CYS A 81 14.08 14.57 7.87
CA CYS A 81 14.57 15.58 8.81
C CYS A 81 13.79 15.74 10.14
N LEU A 82 13.10 14.72 10.66
CA LEU A 82 12.46 14.81 12.00
C LEU A 82 13.03 13.86 13.07
N ALA A 83 13.59 12.71 12.68
CA ALA A 83 14.09 11.74 13.66
C ALA A 83 15.40 12.16 14.36
N LYS A 84 16.25 12.99 13.73
CA LYS A 84 17.51 13.46 14.35
C LYS A 84 17.30 14.52 15.45
N LYS A 85 16.16 15.22 15.44
CA LYS A 85 15.89 16.32 16.39
C LYS A 85 15.41 15.81 17.76
N LEU A 86 14.77 14.65 17.81
CA LEU A 86 14.24 14.04 19.03
C LEU A 86 15.32 13.32 19.87
N LEU A 87 16.27 12.62 19.23
CA LEU A 87 17.34 11.89 19.93
C LEU A 87 18.39 12.81 20.58
N ASN A 88 18.56 14.04 20.09
CA ASN A 88 19.45 15.03 20.71
C ASN A 88 18.81 15.80 21.88
N LYS A 89 17.49 15.66 22.11
CA LYS A 89 16.78 16.32 23.22
C LYS A 89 16.86 15.54 24.55
N PHE A 90 17.19 14.24 24.49
CA PHE A 90 17.23 13.34 25.64
C PHE A 90 18.65 12.99 26.13
N LYS A 91 19.70 13.69 25.68
CA LYS A 91 21.02 13.62 26.33
C LYS A 91 21.01 14.48 27.59
N ILE A 92 20.36 13.98 28.64
CA ILE A 92 20.38 14.60 29.96
C ILE A 92 21.78 14.31 30.53
N LYS A 93 22.57 15.38 30.66
CA LYS A 93 23.85 15.41 31.37
C LYS A 93 23.53 15.28 32.87
N TYR A 94 24.01 14.24 33.53
CA TYR A 94 24.23 14.27 34.98
C TYR A 94 25.69 13.88 35.25
N TYR A 95 26.22 14.57 36.25
CA TYR A 95 27.60 14.88 36.56
C TYR A 95 28.48 13.68 36.91
#